data_AF-A0A0L0LBZ4-F1
#
_entry.id   AF-A0A0L0LBZ4-F1
#
_cell.length_a   1.000
_cell.length_b   1.000
_cell.length_c   1.000
_cell.angle_alpha   90.00
_cell.angle_beta   90.00
_cell.angle_gamma   90.00
#
_symmetry.space_group_name_H-M   'P 1'
#
loop_
_entity.id
_entity.type
_entity.pdbx_description
1 polymer ?
#
loop_
_entity_poly.entity_id
_entity_poly.type
_entity_poly.pdbx_seq_one_letter_code
_entity_poly.pdbx_strand_id
1 'polypeptide(L)'
;MKGSIIFALHKSPYPKRKGPSHWADWYRGCLKAVDIQRVLDASGVTSEMLVLTDAQYKGGLHEVDYYTAAFDELGAHNVRVIRKCYETVRQIEMALQISQNEDKDLIVISTWVHYLRVCWLLRGSGATHRIAFGIPNLQYAIADVILTFAFPVIDLVPGGRERFVAYAEDKRFKGEYQ
;
A
#
# COMPACT_ATOMS: atom_id res chain seq x y z
N MET A 1 13.36 -20.14 10.72
CA MET A 1 12.66 -18.89 11.10
C MET A 1 11.67 -18.59 10.00
N LYS A 2 10.43 -18.20 10.35
CA LYS A 2 9.47 -17.74 9.34
C LYS A 2 10.02 -16.45 8.71
N GLY A 3 9.96 -16.36 7.38
CA GLY A 3 10.37 -15.13 6.69
C GLY A 3 9.34 -14.03 6.88
N SER A 4 9.63 -12.82 6.39
CA SER A 4 8.70 -11.69 6.44
C SER A 4 8.39 -11.14 5.05
N ILE A 5 7.14 -10.74 4.84
CA ILE A 5 6.69 -9.96 3.70
C ILE A 5 6.52 -8.51 4.15
N ILE A 6 7.23 -7.59 3.49
CA ILE A 6 7.13 -6.16 3.73
C ILE A 6 6.30 -5.56 2.61
N PHE A 7 5.10 -5.08 2.95
CA PHE A 7 4.15 -4.53 2.01
C PHE A 7 3.97 -3.02 2.23
N ALA A 8 4.57 -2.22 1.35
CA ALA A 8 4.26 -0.79 1.29
C ALA A 8 2.98 -0.57 0.51
N LEU A 9 1.92 -0.10 1.20
CA LEU A 9 0.63 0.18 0.58
C LEU A 9 0.78 1.21 -0.54
N HIS A 10 0.16 0.89 -1.68
CA HIS A 10 0.27 1.74 -2.86
C HIS A 10 -0.54 3.02 -2.64
N LYS A 11 0.12 4.16 -2.81
CA LYS A 11 -0.46 5.50 -2.78
C LYS A 11 0.02 6.22 -4.02
N SER A 12 -0.93 6.75 -4.78
CA SER A 12 -0.63 7.16 -6.14
C SER A 12 0.56 8.13 -6.21
N PRO A 13 1.62 7.79 -6.98
CA PRO A 13 2.70 8.71 -7.31
C PRO A 13 2.25 9.81 -8.29
N TYR A 14 1.07 9.68 -8.90
CA TYR A 14 0.49 10.57 -9.90
C TYR A 14 -0.87 11.17 -9.45
N PRO A 15 -1.33 12.34 -9.92
CA PRO A 15 -0.65 13.32 -10.76
C PRO A 15 0.64 13.85 -10.14
N LYS A 16 1.46 14.49 -10.99
CA LYS A 16 2.74 15.10 -10.60
C LYS A 16 2.55 15.94 -9.33
N ARG A 17 3.16 15.46 -8.24
CA ARG A 17 3.08 16.12 -6.93
C ARG A 17 3.93 17.38 -6.92
N LYS A 18 3.55 18.35 -6.09
CA LYS A 18 4.37 19.54 -5.85
C LYS A 18 5.56 19.17 -4.97
N GLY A 19 6.76 19.53 -5.41
CA GLY A 19 8.01 19.31 -4.68
C GLY A 19 8.75 18.01 -5.05
N PRO A 20 9.88 17.73 -4.38
CA PRO A 20 10.72 16.56 -4.67
C PRO A 20 10.03 15.23 -4.30
N SER A 21 10.20 14.20 -5.14
CA SER A 21 9.61 12.87 -4.93
C SER A 21 9.99 12.23 -3.60
N HIS A 22 11.22 12.44 -3.12
CA HIS A 22 11.69 11.87 -1.85
C HIS A 22 11.00 12.45 -0.60
N TRP A 23 10.21 13.53 -0.73
CA TRP A 23 9.34 14.03 0.33
C TRP A 23 7.93 13.46 0.26
N ALA A 24 7.53 12.85 -0.86
CA ALA A 24 6.20 12.29 -1.03
C ALA A 24 6.00 11.07 -0.12
N ASP A 25 4.78 10.93 0.41
CA ASP A 25 4.41 9.85 1.32
C ASP A 25 4.63 8.44 0.76
N TRP A 26 4.39 8.22 -0.54
CA TRP A 26 4.61 6.93 -1.21
C TRP A 26 6.10 6.53 -1.22
N TYR A 27 6.99 7.48 -1.52
CA TYR A 27 8.44 7.25 -1.53
C TYR A 27 8.95 7.03 -0.10
N ARG A 28 8.44 7.80 0.87
CA ARG A 28 8.73 7.60 2.29
C ARG A 28 8.26 6.23 2.80
N GLY A 29 7.17 5.69 2.23
CA GLY A 29 6.76 4.31 2.44
C GLY A 29 7.78 3.29 1.94
N CYS A 30 8.34 3.52 0.75
CA CYS A 30 9.41 2.68 0.19
C CYS A 30 10.68 2.75 1.05
N LEU A 31 11.13 3.95 1.43
CA LEU A 31 12.26 4.14 2.34
C LEU A 31 12.07 3.38 3.65
N LYS A 32 10.88 3.48 4.25
CA LYS A 32 10.56 2.76 5.48
C LYS A 32 10.62 1.24 5.31
N ALA A 33 10.20 0.73 4.15
CA ALA A 33 10.26 -0.69 3.83
C ALA A 33 11.71 -1.18 3.74
N VAL A 34 12.58 -0.42 3.08
CA VAL A 34 14.01 -0.71 2.98
C VAL A 34 14.70 -0.67 4.35
N ASP A 35 14.37 0.33 5.17
CA ASP A 35 14.90 0.41 6.54
C ASP A 35 14.50 -0.83 7.37
N ILE A 36 13.26 -1.31 7.22
CA ILE A 36 12.80 -2.53 7.89
C ILE A 36 13.52 -3.77 7.35
N GLN A 37 13.67 -3.89 6.03
CA GLN A 37 14.43 -4.98 5.41
C GLN A 37 15.85 -5.06 5.99
N ARG A 38 16.58 -3.94 6.03
CA ARG A 38 17.94 -3.88 6.60
C ARG A 38 18.01 -4.37 8.04
N VAL A 39 17.02 -4.03 8.87
CA VAL A 39 16.96 -4.48 10.27
C VAL A 39 16.69 -5.98 10.38
N LEU A 40 15.82 -6.52 9.53
CA LEU A 40 15.54 -7.97 9.48
C LEU A 40 16.76 -8.76 9.01
N ASP A 41 17.45 -8.28 7.96
CA ASP A 41 18.64 -8.93 7.41
C ASP A 41 19.78 -8.96 8.44
N ALA A 42 19.99 -7.84 9.15
CA ALA A 42 20.95 -7.76 10.26
C ALA A 42 20.62 -8.73 11.41
N SER A 43 19.34 -9.13 11.53
CA SER A 43 18.85 -10.09 12.51
C SER A 43 18.79 -11.53 11.96
N GLY A 44 19.25 -11.76 10.73
CA GLY A 44 19.22 -13.07 10.06
C GLY A 44 17.83 -13.55 9.63
N VAL A 45 16.84 -12.66 9.56
CA VAL A 45 15.47 -12.97 9.12
C VAL A 45 15.36 -12.69 7.62
N THR A 46 14.93 -13.68 6.84
CA THR A 46 14.71 -13.50 5.41
C THR A 46 13.49 -12.61 5.18
N SER A 47 13.64 -11.62 4.29
CA SER A 47 12.57 -10.68 3.97
C SER A 47 12.38 -10.51 2.46
N GLU A 48 11.16 -10.18 2.07
CA GLU A 48 10.74 -9.93 0.69
C GLU A 48 9.86 -8.67 0.67
N MET A 49 10.10 -7.77 -0.29
CA MET A 49 9.21 -6.62 -0.47
C MET A 49 8.15 -6.93 -1.50
N LEU A 50 6.92 -6.53 -1.21
CA LEU A 50 5.78 -6.79 -2.06
C LEU A 50 5.23 -5.49 -2.67
N VAL A 51 5.12 -5.47 -4.00
CA VAL A 51 4.45 -4.44 -4.79
C VAL A 51 3.16 -5.03 -5.37
N LEU A 52 2.01 -4.48 -4.99
CA LEU A 52 0.64 -4.91 -5.35
C LEU A 52 -0.14 -3.74 -5.95
N THR A 53 0.07 -3.48 -7.24
CA THR A 53 -0.73 -2.50 -7.98
C THR A 53 -0.65 -2.81 -9.47
N ASP A 54 -1.77 -2.62 -10.18
CA ASP A 54 -1.80 -2.58 -11.65
C ASP A 54 -2.26 -1.22 -12.18
N ALA A 55 -2.38 -0.22 -11.32
CA ALA A 55 -2.90 1.08 -11.71
C ALA A 55 -2.00 1.74 -12.76
N GLN A 56 -2.63 2.23 -13.83
CA GLN A 56 -1.99 3.02 -14.86
C GLN A 56 -2.79 4.30 -15.08
N TYR A 57 -2.11 5.44 -15.05
CA TYR A 57 -2.72 6.72 -15.40
C TYR A 57 -2.67 6.91 -16.92
N LYS A 58 -3.73 7.50 -17.49
CA LYS A 58 -3.85 7.69 -18.94
C LYS A 58 -2.63 8.44 -19.49
N GLY A 59 -1.88 7.80 -20.38
CA GLY A 59 -0.67 8.35 -20.99
C GLY A 59 0.56 8.42 -20.07
N GLY A 60 0.53 7.75 -18.91
CA GLY A 60 1.62 7.68 -17.95
C GLY A 60 2.17 6.27 -17.74
N LEU A 61 3.21 6.18 -16.90
CA LEU A 61 3.77 4.91 -16.41
C LEU A 61 2.79 4.20 -15.48
N HIS A 62 2.95 2.89 -15.31
CA HIS A 62 2.21 2.17 -14.29
C HIS A 62 2.74 2.56 -12.90
N GLU A 63 1.88 2.50 -11.88
CA GLU A 63 2.29 2.75 -10.49
C GLU A 63 3.45 1.83 -10.09
N VAL A 64 3.41 0.56 -10.51
CA VAL A 64 4.48 -0.40 -10.25
C VAL A 64 5.85 0.12 -10.71
N ASP A 65 5.93 0.82 -11.84
CA ASP A 65 7.20 1.29 -12.39
C ASP A 65 7.84 2.35 -11.46
N TYR A 66 7.02 3.20 -10.82
CA TYR A 66 7.48 4.16 -9.81
C TYR A 66 8.00 3.48 -8.55
N TYR A 67 7.28 2.45 -8.07
CA TYR A 67 7.68 1.71 -6.88
C TYR A 67 8.94 0.90 -7.11
N THR A 68 9.06 0.21 -8.24
CA THR A 68 10.27 -0.54 -8.59
C THR A 68 11.47 0.39 -8.75
N ALA A 69 11.31 1.54 -9.40
CA ALA A 69 12.38 2.52 -9.53
C ALA A 69 12.83 3.08 -8.17
N ALA A 70 11.87 3.39 -7.27
CA ALA A 70 12.21 3.85 -5.93
C ALA A 70 12.90 2.77 -5.09
N PHE A 71 12.47 1.51 -5.19
CA PHE A 71 13.14 0.41 -4.50
C PHE A 71 14.55 0.16 -5.02
N ASP A 72 14.76 0.23 -6.33
CA ASP A 72 16.09 0.13 -6.95
C ASP A 72 17.01 1.27 -6.46
N GLU A 73 16.54 2.51 -6.49
CA GLU A 73 17.27 3.70 -6.00
C GLU A 73 17.67 3.57 -4.52
N LEU A 74 16.80 2.97 -3.69
CA LEU A 74 17.02 2.80 -2.26
C LEU A 74 17.89 1.58 -1.91
N GLY A 75 18.30 0.79 -2.91
CA GLY A 75 19.15 -0.41 -2.72
C GLY A 75 18.40 -1.59 -2.14
N ALA A 76 17.14 -1.73 -2.49
CA ALA A 76 16.25 -2.77 -1.98
C ALA A 76 16.43 -4.08 -2.77
N HIS A 77 16.29 -5.25 -2.13
CA HIS A 77 16.45 -6.56 -2.77
C HIS A 77 15.28 -7.49 -2.48
N ASN A 78 15.15 -8.59 -3.23
CA ASN A 78 14.00 -9.51 -3.16
C ASN A 78 12.65 -8.75 -3.29
N VAL A 79 12.54 -7.92 -4.33
CA VAL A 79 11.29 -7.23 -4.66
C VAL A 79 10.42 -8.14 -5.52
N ARG A 80 9.25 -8.49 -5.01
CA ARG A 80 8.20 -9.18 -5.78
C ARG A 80 7.13 -8.21 -6.22
N VAL A 81 6.86 -8.26 -7.52
CA VAL A 81 5.85 -7.44 -8.18
C VAL A 81 4.69 -8.32 -8.58
N ILE A 82 3.49 -7.95 -8.15
CA ILE A 82 2.23 -8.54 -8.58
C ILE A 82 1.34 -7.42 -9.11
N ARG A 83 1.14 -7.42 -10.43
CA ARG A 83 0.28 -6.46 -11.14
C ARG A 83 -1.20 -6.83 -10.96
N LYS A 84 -1.71 -6.60 -9.76
CA LYS A 84 -3.13 -6.77 -9.39
C LYS A 84 -3.52 -5.71 -8.36
N CYS A 85 -4.84 -5.53 -8.22
CA CYS A 85 -5.49 -4.66 -7.24
C CYS A 85 -5.29 -3.16 -7.54
N TYR A 86 -6.36 -2.39 -7.35
CA TYR A 86 -6.33 -0.93 -7.45
C TYR A 86 -6.71 -0.28 -6.11
N GLU A 87 -7.55 -0.93 -5.32
CA GLU A 87 -8.09 -0.41 -4.07
C GLU A 87 -7.35 -0.98 -2.84
N THR A 88 -7.22 -0.17 -1.78
CA THR A 88 -6.56 -0.52 -0.51
C THR A 88 -7.07 -1.83 0.07
N VAL A 89 -8.38 -2.05 0.10
CA VAL A 89 -9.01 -3.26 0.67
C VAL A 89 -8.48 -4.49 -0.05
N ARG A 90 -8.51 -4.50 -1.39
CA ARG A 90 -8.03 -5.62 -2.20
C ARG A 90 -6.53 -5.83 -2.06
N GLN A 91 -5.76 -4.76 -1.97
CA GLN A 91 -4.32 -4.86 -1.71
C GLN A 91 -4.03 -5.52 -0.36
N ILE A 92 -4.73 -5.12 0.71
CA ILE A 92 -4.57 -5.71 2.05
C ILE A 92 -5.03 -7.18 2.06
N GLU A 93 -6.20 -7.47 1.49
CA GLU A 93 -6.72 -8.84 1.40
C GLU A 93 -5.74 -9.76 0.66
N MET A 94 -5.19 -9.29 -0.46
CA MET A 94 -4.21 -10.06 -1.23
C MET A 94 -2.88 -10.24 -0.48
N ALA A 95 -2.37 -9.19 0.18
CA ALA A 95 -1.15 -9.28 0.98
C ALA A 95 -1.29 -10.27 2.14
N LEU A 96 -2.44 -10.26 2.83
CA LEU A 96 -2.76 -11.23 3.89
C LEU A 96 -2.86 -12.65 3.36
N GLN A 97 -3.53 -12.85 2.23
CA GLN A 97 -3.63 -14.17 1.62
C GLN A 97 -2.25 -14.72 1.23
N ILE A 98 -1.39 -13.88 0.64
CA ILE A 98 -0.03 -14.27 0.26
C ILE A 98 0.77 -14.65 1.52
N SER A 99 0.73 -13.83 2.58
CA SER A 99 1.50 -14.11 3.80
C SER A 99 1.04 -15.38 4.50
N GLN A 100 -0.26 -15.64 4.53
CA GLN A 100 -0.84 -16.87 5.10
C GLN A 100 -0.46 -18.11 4.30
N ASN A 101 -0.55 -18.05 2.97
CA ASN A 101 -0.21 -19.16 2.10
C ASN A 101 1.28 -19.52 2.14
N GLU A 102 2.14 -18.53 2.40
CA GLU A 102 3.60 -18.70 2.45
C GLU A 102 4.13 -18.90 3.87
N ASP A 103 3.25 -18.91 4.88
CA ASP A 103 3.60 -18.98 6.31
C ASP A 103 4.67 -17.93 6.73
N LYS A 104 4.49 -16.69 6.25
CA LYS A 104 5.37 -15.54 6.52
C LYS A 104 4.66 -14.48 7.37
N ASP A 105 5.43 -13.76 8.17
CA ASP A 105 4.93 -12.60 8.89
C ASP A 105 4.67 -11.44 7.91
N LEU A 106 3.52 -10.77 8.03
CA LEU A 106 3.20 -9.60 7.21
C LEU A 106 3.49 -8.31 7.96
N ILE A 107 4.30 -7.45 7.34
CA ILE A 107 4.55 -6.07 7.78
C ILE A 107 3.94 -5.12 6.76
N VAL A 108 2.83 -4.48 7.13
CA VAL A 108 2.16 -3.47 6.29
C VAL A 108 2.66 -2.08 6.66
N ILE A 109 3.00 -1.29 5.64
CA ILE A 109 3.42 0.11 5.81
C ILE A 109 2.37 0.99 5.14
N SER A 110 1.76 1.90 5.90
CA SER A 110 0.84 2.91 5.39
C SER A 110 1.39 4.32 5.57
N THR A 111 0.80 5.27 4.87
CA THR A 111 1.01 6.69 5.15
C THR A 111 0.27 7.10 6.42
N TRP A 112 0.67 8.23 7.02
CA TRP A 112 0.07 8.70 8.27
C TRP A 112 -1.41 9.08 8.15
N VAL A 113 -1.81 9.68 7.02
CA VAL A 113 -3.23 10.02 6.75
C VAL A 113 -4.10 8.77 6.58
N HIS A 114 -3.50 7.67 6.17
CA HIS A 114 -4.19 6.41 5.89
C HIS A 114 -4.13 5.43 7.08
N TYR A 115 -3.41 5.78 8.13
CA TYR A 115 -3.08 4.89 9.25
C TYR A 115 -4.32 4.29 9.91
N LEU A 116 -5.28 5.11 10.32
CA LEU A 116 -6.46 4.64 11.05
C LEU A 116 -7.33 3.69 10.21
N ARG A 117 -7.53 4.00 8.92
CA ARG A 117 -8.24 3.11 7.99
C ARG A 117 -7.52 1.76 7.86
N VAL A 118 -6.19 1.76 7.77
CA VAL A 118 -5.41 0.52 7.65
C VAL A 118 -5.45 -0.28 8.96
N CYS A 119 -5.37 0.36 10.14
CA CYS A 119 -5.57 -0.31 11.42
C CYS A 119 -6.94 -1.02 11.48
N TRP A 120 -8.00 -0.34 11.01
CA TRP A 120 -9.33 -0.91 10.93
C TRP A 120 -9.33 -2.16 10.03
N LEU A 121 -8.77 -2.05 8.82
CA LEU A 121 -8.74 -3.15 7.85
C LEU A 121 -7.89 -4.35 8.31
N LEU A 122 -6.84 -4.11 9.11
CA LEU A 122 -5.96 -5.15 9.64
C LEU A 122 -6.41 -5.74 10.97
N ARG A 123 -7.56 -5.31 11.54
CA ARG A 123 -8.02 -5.80 12.85
C ARG A 123 -8.09 -7.34 12.87
N GLY A 124 -7.51 -7.95 13.90
CA GLY A 124 -7.52 -9.41 14.10
C GLY A 124 -6.67 -10.22 13.12
N SER A 125 -5.92 -9.58 12.21
CA SER A 125 -5.12 -10.30 11.20
C SER A 125 -3.77 -10.83 11.70
N GLY A 126 -3.24 -10.31 12.80
CA GLY A 126 -1.88 -10.60 13.28
C GLY A 126 -0.77 -9.88 12.51
N ALA A 127 -1.09 -9.11 11.46
CA ALA A 127 -0.10 -8.33 10.72
C ALA A 127 0.50 -7.19 11.56
N THR A 128 1.79 -6.94 11.40
CA THR A 128 2.45 -5.77 11.97
C THR A 128 2.16 -4.55 11.10
N HIS A 129 1.70 -3.46 11.69
CA HIS A 129 1.44 -2.22 10.95
C HIS A 129 2.45 -1.13 11.33
N ARG A 130 3.06 -0.50 10.32
CA ARG A 130 4.01 0.61 10.46
C ARG A 130 3.51 1.82 9.67
N ILE A 131 3.95 2.98 10.12
CA ILE A 131 3.56 4.29 9.58
C ILE A 131 4.77 4.96 8.92
N ALA A 132 4.55 5.58 7.76
CA ALA A 132 5.50 6.44 7.07
C ALA A 132 4.98 7.88 7.03
N PHE A 133 5.87 8.83 7.33
CA PHE A 133 5.59 10.27 7.31
C PHE A 133 6.18 10.89 6.04
N GLY A 134 5.33 11.49 5.23
CA GLY A 134 5.68 12.25 4.04
C GLY A 134 4.52 13.15 3.63
N ILE A 135 4.75 13.94 2.58
CA ILE A 135 3.77 14.89 2.05
C ILE A 135 2.73 14.11 1.23
N PRO A 136 1.46 14.06 1.66
CA PRO A 136 0.43 13.39 0.91
C PRO A 136 -0.05 14.26 -0.26
N ASN A 137 -0.66 13.64 -1.26
CA ASN A 137 -1.49 14.37 -2.20
C ASN A 137 -2.78 14.79 -1.46
N LEU A 138 -3.11 16.08 -1.48
CA LEU A 138 -4.22 16.65 -0.71
C LEU A 138 -5.57 15.98 -1.02
N GLN A 139 -5.86 15.71 -2.29
CA GLN A 139 -7.12 15.07 -2.71
C GLN A 139 -7.24 13.66 -2.11
N TYR A 140 -6.16 12.88 -2.15
CA TYR A 140 -6.14 11.54 -1.55
C TYR A 140 -6.14 11.58 -0.02
N ALA A 141 -5.49 12.57 0.60
CA ALA A 141 -5.53 12.75 2.04
C ALA A 141 -6.96 13.02 2.55
N ILE A 142 -7.70 13.89 1.86
CA ILE A 142 -9.10 14.17 2.19
C ILE A 142 -9.94 12.88 2.05
N ALA A 143 -9.76 12.15 0.96
CA ALA A 143 -10.45 10.87 0.78
C ALA A 143 -10.11 9.86 1.88
N ASP A 144 -8.84 9.73 2.29
CA ASP A 144 -8.43 8.82 3.36
C ASP A 144 -9.06 9.19 4.71
N VAL A 145 -9.16 10.49 5.03
CA VAL A 145 -9.83 10.97 6.24
C VAL A 145 -11.32 10.61 6.21
N ILE A 146 -12.01 10.90 5.11
CA ILE A 146 -13.44 10.56 4.96
C ILE A 146 -13.63 9.03 5.10
N LEU A 147 -12.82 8.25 4.38
CA LEU A 147 -12.91 6.79 4.38
C LEU A 147 -12.55 6.19 5.73
N THR A 148 -11.68 6.82 6.53
CA THR A 148 -11.40 6.39 7.90
C THR A 148 -12.67 6.33 8.75
N PHE A 149 -13.55 7.32 8.62
CA PHE A 149 -14.83 7.35 9.34
C PHE A 149 -15.94 6.57 8.64
N ALA A 150 -15.93 6.51 7.31
CA ALA A 150 -16.96 5.81 6.54
C ALA A 150 -16.81 4.28 6.63
N PHE A 151 -15.60 3.73 6.65
CA PHE A 151 -15.37 2.27 6.61
C PHE A 151 -16.03 1.49 7.76
N PRO A 152 -16.01 1.97 9.01
CA PRO A 152 -16.78 1.34 10.08
C PRO A 152 -18.27 1.20 9.75
N VAL A 153 -18.87 2.22 9.13
CA VAL A 153 -20.28 2.20 8.71
C VAL A 153 -20.50 1.30 7.49
N ILE A 154 -19.59 1.35 6.50
CA ILE A 154 -19.63 0.49 5.32
C ILE A 154 -19.59 -0.98 5.71
N ASP A 155 -18.76 -1.34 6.69
CA ASP A 155 -18.63 -2.72 7.18
C ASP A 155 -19.89 -3.22 7.94
N LEU A 156 -20.72 -2.32 8.48
CA LEU A 156 -21.99 -2.69 9.13
C LEU A 156 -23.08 -3.08 8.12
N VAL A 157 -22.93 -2.67 6.85
CA VAL A 157 -23.89 -2.99 5.79
C VAL A 157 -23.48 -4.31 5.13
N PRO A 158 -24.36 -5.34 5.07
CA PRO A 158 -24.05 -6.58 4.37
C PRO A 158 -23.67 -6.32 2.90
N GLY A 159 -22.48 -6.79 2.51
CA GLY A 159 -21.95 -6.56 1.15
C GLY A 159 -21.43 -5.14 0.89
N GLY A 160 -21.38 -4.27 1.90
CA GLY A 160 -21.02 -2.85 1.74
C GLY A 160 -19.59 -2.67 1.24
N ARG A 161 -18.66 -3.48 1.75
CA ARG A 161 -17.25 -3.45 1.35
C ARG A 161 -17.07 -3.86 -0.11
N GLU A 162 -17.71 -4.93 -0.55
CA GLU A 162 -17.65 -5.43 -1.92
C GLU A 162 -18.24 -4.40 -2.89
N ARG A 163 -19.35 -3.76 -2.53
CA ARG A 163 -19.96 -2.67 -3.31
C ARG A 163 -19.03 -1.47 -3.41
N PHE A 164 -18.39 -1.08 -2.30
CA PHE A 164 -17.41 0.02 -2.29
C PHE A 164 -16.23 -0.29 -3.21
N VAL A 165 -15.65 -1.49 -3.10
CA VAL A 165 -14.53 -1.91 -3.96
C VAL A 165 -14.95 -1.89 -5.42
N ALA A 166 -16.08 -2.49 -5.77
CA ALA A 166 -16.58 -2.51 -7.15
C ALA A 166 -16.77 -1.10 -7.72
N TYR A 167 -17.34 -0.18 -6.93
CA TYR A 167 -17.49 1.22 -7.31
C TYR A 167 -16.14 1.93 -7.50
N ALA A 168 -15.21 1.75 -6.56
CA ALA A 168 -13.90 2.40 -6.60
C ALA A 168 -13.05 1.89 -7.78
N GLU A 169 -13.09 0.59 -8.06
CA GLU A 169 -12.39 -0.02 -9.20
C GLU A 169 -12.99 0.41 -10.54
N ASP A 170 -14.33 0.44 -10.67
CA ASP A 170 -15.01 0.94 -11.88
C ASP A 170 -14.61 2.39 -12.19
N LYS A 171 -14.61 3.27 -11.18
CA LYS A 171 -14.20 4.68 -11.34
C LYS A 171 -12.72 4.83 -11.72
N ARG A 172 -11.84 3.98 -11.19
CA ARG A 172 -10.42 3.98 -11.57
C ARG A 172 -10.21 3.46 -12.99
N PHE A 173 -10.92 2.40 -13.38
CA PHE A 173 -10.87 1.85 -14.73
C PHE A 173 -11.38 2.85 -15.78
N LYS A 174 -12.44 3.59 -15.45
CA LYS A 174 -12.98 4.68 -16.29
C LYS A 174 -12.11 5.94 -16.30
N GLY A 175 -11.06 6.00 -15.48
CA GLY A 175 -10.20 7.17 -15.36
C GLY A 175 -10.88 8.39 -14.75
N GLU A 176 -11.94 8.19 -13.97
CA GLU A 176 -12.74 9.25 -13.34
C GLU A 176 -12.19 9.68 -11.98
N TYR A 177 -11.28 8.90 -11.39
CA TYR A 177 -10.39 9.35 -10.30
C TYR A 177 -9.16 10.03 -10.92
N GLN A 178 -9.33 11.27 -11.39
CA GLN A 178 -8.22 12.16 -11.76
C GLN A 178 -8.13 13.33 -10.79
#